data_AF-A0A210QVN6-F1
#
_entry.id   AF-A0A210QVN6-F1
#
_cell.length_a   1.000
_cell.length_b   1.000
_cell.length_c   1.000
_cell.angle_alpha   90.00
_cell.angle_beta   90.00
_cell.angle_gamma   90.00
#
_symmetry.space_group_name_H-M   'P 1'
#
loop_
_entity.id
_entity.type
_entity.pdbx_description
1 polymer ?
#
loop_
_entity_poly.entity_id
_entity_poly.type
_entity_poly.pdbx_seq_one_letter_code
_entity_poly.pdbx_strand_id
1 'polypeptide(L)'
;MAQVHAPHPFVCSYTNDKCACIACQRNIDTGCLRIGNLRGQVSDWYHPPCFWEKCPYKHHGRGTNLDRLTLVELFHGFESMLSHDKLRLEQEACKPPEKFKRNHRHNGLVASGDHEVSADGGDYELDDNTFDLTNLICIHVFRHNLDVYVSIREYFKPSGAAVAKATKVGICLTAKQWNKVCRKRFGIDSALKAIGDKPTKKKAKGNTDEKDSDDDDEEGQVVFSLSWKRRISIFRTNKEAVVDIRDFSEEKPFKPGNRGITLSKIQWNKVKSLIDCVNCSVLLLSK
;
A
#
# COMPACT_ATOMS: atom_id res chain seq x y z
N MET A 1 -18.62 -20.01 3.19
CA MET A 1 -17.62 -20.39 2.17
C MET A 1 -16.56 -19.30 2.14
N ALA A 2 -15.32 -19.62 2.50
CA ALA A 2 -14.24 -18.63 2.59
C ALA A 2 -13.81 -18.19 1.18
N GLN A 3 -13.84 -16.89 0.90
CA GLN A 3 -13.19 -16.34 -0.29
C GLN A 3 -11.68 -16.50 -0.12
N VAL A 4 -11.12 -17.45 -0.86
CA VAL A 4 -9.67 -17.58 -1.03
C VAL A 4 -9.21 -16.36 -1.82
N HIS A 5 -8.52 -15.43 -1.16
CA HIS A 5 -7.87 -14.31 -1.85
C HIS A 5 -6.93 -14.87 -2.92
N ALA A 6 -7.15 -14.52 -4.18
CA ALA A 6 -6.35 -15.01 -5.30
C ALA A 6 -4.88 -14.58 -5.10
N PRO A 7 -3.91 -15.51 -5.13
CA PRO A 7 -2.50 -15.20 -4.88
C PRO A 7 -1.83 -14.41 -6.01
N HIS A 8 -2.49 -14.25 -7.16
CA HIS A 8 -1.92 -13.64 -8.35
C HIS A 8 -2.60 -12.28 -8.62
N PRO A 9 -1.86 -11.17 -8.75
CA PRO A 9 -2.43 -9.87 -9.11
C PRO A 9 -2.97 -9.83 -10.55
N PHE A 10 -2.44 -10.67 -11.45
CA PHE A 10 -2.81 -10.70 -12.85
C PHE A 10 -3.30 -12.09 -13.29
N VAL A 11 -4.08 -12.11 -14.37
CA VAL A 11 -4.52 -13.33 -15.04
C VAL A 11 -4.21 -13.26 -16.53
N CYS A 12 -3.66 -14.33 -17.07
CA CYS A 12 -3.44 -14.54 -18.50
C CYS A 12 -4.33 -15.69 -18.97
N SER A 13 -5.09 -15.49 -20.04
CA SER A 13 -5.90 -16.54 -20.66
C SER A 13 -6.07 -16.29 -22.14
N TYR A 14 -6.46 -17.32 -22.89
CA TYR A 14 -6.93 -17.16 -24.26
C TYR A 14 -8.43 -16.92 -24.26
N THR A 15 -8.87 -15.90 -25.00
CA THR A 15 -10.28 -15.54 -25.02
C THR A 15 -11.09 -16.60 -25.79
N ASN A 16 -12.14 -17.11 -25.16
CA ASN A 16 -13.11 -18.04 -25.75
C ASN A 16 -14.43 -17.34 -26.10
N ASP A 17 -14.58 -16.10 -25.64
CA ASP A 17 -15.74 -15.23 -25.78
C ASP A 17 -15.34 -13.87 -26.37
N LYS A 18 -16.33 -13.09 -26.82
CA LYS A 18 -16.11 -11.71 -27.23
C LYS A 18 -15.92 -10.84 -26.00
N CYS A 19 -14.74 -10.29 -25.82
CA CYS A 19 -14.48 -9.27 -24.80
C CYS A 19 -13.79 -8.05 -25.41
N ALA A 20 -13.93 -6.90 -24.75
CA ALA A 20 -13.31 -5.65 -25.17
C ALA A 20 -12.08 -5.34 -24.31
N CYS A 21 -11.05 -4.80 -24.95
CA CYS A 21 -9.89 -4.27 -24.25
C CYS A 21 -10.23 -2.93 -23.63
N ILE A 22 -10.14 -2.81 -22.30
CA ILE A 22 -10.51 -1.58 -21.58
C ILE A 22 -9.64 -0.38 -21.96
N ALA A 23 -8.41 -0.63 -22.41
CA ALA A 23 -7.44 0.41 -22.72
C ALA A 23 -7.56 1.02 -24.13
N CYS A 24 -8.09 0.27 -25.10
CA CYS A 24 -8.26 0.77 -26.47
C CYS A 24 -9.70 0.67 -26.99
N GLN A 25 -10.61 0.11 -26.20
CA GLN A 25 -12.03 -0.08 -26.53
C GLN A 25 -12.28 -0.93 -27.78
N ARG A 26 -11.27 -1.66 -28.27
CA ARG A 26 -11.39 -2.61 -29.38
C ARG A 26 -11.60 -4.02 -28.86
N ASN A 27 -12.25 -4.86 -29.65
CA ASN A 27 -12.46 -6.27 -29.34
C ASN A 27 -11.13 -7.03 -29.25
N ILE A 28 -11.11 -8.02 -28.37
CA ILE A 28 -10.08 -9.05 -28.29
C ILE A 28 -10.66 -10.28 -28.98
N ASP A 29 -10.06 -10.67 -30.11
CA ASP A 29 -10.59 -11.74 -30.97
C ASP A 29 -10.42 -13.12 -30.32
N THR A 30 -11.38 -14.02 -30.56
CA THR A 30 -11.36 -15.41 -30.08
C THR A 30 -10.04 -16.10 -30.40
N GLY A 31 -9.45 -16.76 -29.42
CA GLY A 31 -8.15 -17.42 -29.51
C GLY A 31 -6.96 -16.51 -29.25
N CYS A 32 -7.14 -15.19 -29.08
CA CYS A 32 -6.05 -14.28 -28.70
C CYS A 32 -5.79 -14.29 -27.19
N LEU A 33 -4.52 -14.11 -26.81
CA LEU A 33 -4.12 -13.88 -25.44
C LEU A 33 -4.72 -12.57 -24.92
N ARG A 34 -5.26 -12.61 -23.70
CA ARG A 34 -5.69 -11.45 -22.92
C ARG A 34 -5.05 -11.48 -21.55
N ILE A 35 -4.74 -10.29 -21.04
CA ILE A 35 -4.20 -10.09 -19.69
C ILE A 35 -5.23 -9.31 -18.89
N GLY A 36 -5.57 -9.78 -17.70
CA GLY A 36 -6.53 -9.16 -16.80
C GLY A 36 -5.92 -8.84 -15.43
N ASN A 37 -6.53 -7.90 -14.74
CA ASN A 37 -6.19 -7.55 -13.36
C ASN A 37 -7.23 -8.15 -12.41
N LEU A 38 -6.80 -8.90 -11.40
CA LEU A 38 -7.69 -9.55 -10.43
C LEU A 38 -7.98 -8.61 -9.25
N ARG A 39 -8.74 -7.54 -9.48
CA ARG A 39 -9.28 -6.66 -8.43
C ARG A 39 -10.80 -6.61 -8.50
N GLY A 40 -11.48 -7.37 -7.64
CA GLY A 40 -12.95 -7.43 -7.62
C GLY A 40 -13.53 -8.33 -8.71
N GLN A 41 -14.83 -8.65 -8.61
CA GLN A 41 -15.52 -9.67 -9.41
C GLN A 41 -15.69 -9.34 -10.91
N VAL A 42 -14.99 -8.33 -11.44
CA VAL A 42 -15.06 -7.95 -12.86
C VAL A 42 -13.65 -7.90 -13.41
N SER A 43 -13.36 -8.78 -14.36
CA SER A 43 -12.04 -8.87 -14.99
C SER A 43 -11.90 -7.79 -16.07
N ASP A 44 -11.19 -6.72 -15.75
CA ASP A 44 -10.72 -5.74 -16.74
C ASP A 44 -9.72 -6.41 -17.68
N TRP A 45 -10.10 -6.64 -18.93
CA TRP A 45 -9.26 -7.31 -19.93
C TRP A 45 -8.50 -6.33 -20.80
N TYR A 46 -7.25 -6.68 -21.11
CA TYR A 46 -6.36 -5.92 -21.98
C TYR A 46 -5.82 -6.83 -23.09
N HIS A 47 -5.63 -6.27 -24.29
CA HIS A 47 -4.64 -6.83 -25.22
C HIS A 47 -3.26 -6.78 -24.55
N PRO A 48 -2.36 -7.74 -24.79
CA PRO A 48 -1.03 -7.74 -24.18
C PRO A 48 -0.24 -6.44 -24.38
N PRO A 49 -0.19 -5.82 -25.58
CA PRO A 49 0.46 -4.52 -25.76
C PRO A 49 -0.22 -3.41 -24.94
N CYS A 50 -1.55 -3.38 -24.96
CA CYS A 50 -2.32 -2.38 -24.23
C CYS A 50 -2.18 -2.53 -22.70
N PHE A 51 -1.98 -3.74 -22.19
CA PHE A 51 -1.61 -3.95 -20.79
C PHE A 51 -0.31 -3.21 -20.49
N TRP A 52 0.74 -3.48 -21.27
CA TRP A 52 2.06 -2.90 -21.06
C TRP A 52 2.18 -1.41 -21.37
N GLU A 53 1.25 -0.82 -22.12
CA GLU A 53 1.24 0.62 -22.39
C GLU A 53 0.32 1.37 -21.41
N LYS A 54 -0.89 0.86 -21.20
CA LYS A 54 -2.00 1.63 -20.63
C LYS A 54 -2.56 1.06 -19.34
N CYS A 55 -2.23 -0.17 -18.94
CA CYS A 55 -2.64 -0.66 -17.62
C CYS A 55 -1.97 0.21 -16.54
N PRO A 56 -2.72 0.76 -15.57
CA PRO A 56 -2.14 1.48 -14.42
C PRO A 56 -1.22 0.60 -13.59
N TYR A 57 -1.44 -0.71 -13.62
CA TYR A 57 -0.71 -1.70 -12.83
C TYR A 57 0.37 -2.44 -13.61
N LYS A 58 0.63 -2.06 -14.87
CA LYS A 58 1.65 -2.69 -15.74
C LYS A 58 3.01 -2.80 -15.07
N HIS A 59 3.35 -1.87 -14.20
CA HIS A 59 4.64 -1.83 -13.51
C HIS A 59 4.80 -2.93 -12.45
N HIS A 60 3.71 -3.48 -11.90
CA HIS A 60 3.82 -4.66 -11.03
C HIS A 60 4.22 -5.92 -11.82
N GLY A 61 4.03 -5.91 -13.16
CA GLY A 61 4.49 -6.96 -14.06
C GLY A 61 5.85 -6.67 -14.72
N ARG A 62 6.51 -5.53 -14.46
CA ARG A 62 7.82 -5.17 -15.05
C ARG A 62 8.96 -5.18 -14.03
N GLY A 63 10.16 -5.55 -14.46
CA GLY A 63 11.36 -5.54 -13.64
C GLY A 63 12.56 -6.24 -14.28
N THR A 64 13.76 -5.69 -14.07
CA THR A 64 15.02 -6.18 -14.66
C THR A 64 15.50 -7.54 -14.14
N ASN A 65 14.83 -8.14 -13.14
CA ASN A 65 15.17 -9.43 -12.52
C ASN A 65 13.89 -10.27 -12.26
N LEU A 66 12.88 -10.18 -13.13
CA LEU A 66 11.74 -11.08 -13.05
C LEU A 66 12.18 -12.44 -13.60
N ASP A 67 12.43 -13.39 -12.70
CA ASP A 67 12.63 -14.78 -13.11
C ASP A 67 11.29 -15.43 -13.43
N ARG A 68 11.36 -16.59 -14.08
CA ARG A 68 10.17 -17.34 -14.52
C ARG A 68 9.28 -17.73 -13.34
N LEU A 69 9.86 -17.97 -12.16
CA LEU A 69 9.12 -18.29 -10.93
C LEU A 69 8.28 -17.09 -10.47
N THR A 70 8.86 -15.89 -10.48
CA THR A 70 8.17 -14.65 -10.13
C THR A 70 7.02 -14.36 -11.10
N LEU A 71 7.19 -14.65 -12.39
CA LEU A 71 6.10 -14.50 -13.37
C LEU A 71 4.96 -15.48 -13.14
N VAL A 72 5.25 -16.71 -12.71
CA VAL A 72 4.23 -17.69 -12.31
C VAL A 72 3.44 -17.17 -11.11
N GLU A 73 4.10 -16.55 -10.12
CA GLU A 73 3.43 -15.96 -8.95
C GLU A 73 2.60 -14.70 -9.28
N LEU A 74 3.03 -13.92 -10.28
CA LEU A 74 2.36 -12.67 -10.65
C LEU A 74 1.18 -12.88 -11.62
N PHE A 75 1.30 -13.81 -12.56
CA PHE A 75 0.34 -14.03 -13.63
C PHE A 75 -0.30 -15.42 -13.54
N HIS A 76 -1.52 -15.47 -12.99
CA HIS A 76 -2.33 -16.68 -13.02
C HIS A 76 -2.54 -17.14 -14.47
N GLY A 77 -2.30 -18.43 -14.75
CA GLY A 77 -2.43 -18.98 -16.10
C GLY A 77 -1.16 -18.87 -16.95
N PHE A 78 -0.07 -18.26 -16.44
CA PHE A 78 1.20 -18.17 -17.17
C PHE A 78 1.72 -19.52 -17.67
N GLU A 79 1.66 -20.57 -16.84
CA GLU A 79 2.13 -21.91 -17.23
C GLU A 79 1.33 -22.52 -18.40
N SER A 80 0.07 -22.11 -18.58
CA SER A 80 -0.80 -22.59 -19.65
C SER A 80 -0.66 -21.81 -20.97
N MET A 81 0.12 -20.73 -20.98
CA MET A 81 0.35 -19.92 -22.18
C MET A 81 1.17 -20.68 -23.24
N LEU A 82 0.93 -20.35 -24.51
CA LEU A 82 1.76 -20.80 -25.63
C LEU A 82 3.19 -20.28 -25.47
N SER A 83 4.18 -21.06 -25.94
CA SER A 83 5.60 -20.75 -25.73
C SER A 83 6.02 -19.39 -26.28
N HIS A 84 5.49 -18.98 -27.43
CA HIS A 84 5.80 -17.67 -28.03
C HIS A 84 5.23 -16.50 -27.20
N ASP A 85 4.05 -16.69 -26.61
CA ASP A 85 3.41 -15.70 -25.76
C ASP A 85 4.11 -15.58 -24.40
N LYS A 86 4.57 -16.70 -23.83
CA LYS A 86 5.41 -16.71 -22.63
C LYS A 86 6.67 -15.88 -22.85
N LEU A 87 7.38 -16.15 -23.93
CA LEU A 87 8.60 -15.44 -24.28
C LEU A 87 8.34 -13.93 -24.47
N ARG A 88 7.23 -13.58 -25.13
CA ARG A 88 6.85 -12.17 -25.33
C ARG A 88 6.51 -11.49 -24.00
N LEU A 89 5.79 -12.17 -23.12
CA LEU A 89 5.46 -11.66 -21.79
C LEU A 89 6.72 -11.48 -20.94
N GLU A 90 7.62 -12.47 -20.93
CA GLU A 90 8.94 -12.41 -20.29
C GLU A 90 9.77 -11.23 -20.81
N GLN A 91 9.84 -11.06 -22.14
CA GLN A 91 10.57 -9.96 -22.75
C GLN A 91 10.01 -8.58 -22.35
N GLU A 92 8.68 -8.41 -22.39
CA GLU A 92 8.03 -7.17 -21.96
C GLU A 92 8.18 -6.92 -20.45
N ALA A 93 8.11 -7.96 -19.64
CA ALA A 93 8.31 -7.91 -18.20
C ALA A 93 9.76 -7.53 -17.86
N CYS A 94 10.75 -8.01 -18.62
CA CYS A 94 12.16 -7.69 -18.45
C CYS A 94 12.53 -6.28 -18.93
N LYS A 95 11.69 -5.61 -19.72
CA LYS A 95 11.95 -4.23 -20.11
C LYS A 95 11.99 -3.34 -18.86
N PRO A 96 12.98 -2.44 -18.75
CA PRO A 96 12.98 -1.47 -17.66
C PRO A 96 11.66 -0.69 -17.72
N PRO A 97 11.03 -0.36 -16.57
CA PRO A 97 9.94 0.59 -16.57
C PRO A 97 10.40 1.84 -17.32
N GLU A 98 9.56 2.38 -18.19
CA GLU A 98 9.95 3.50 -19.06
C GLU A 98 10.55 4.62 -18.21
N LYS A 99 11.77 5.05 -18.56
CA LYS A 99 12.45 6.14 -17.86
C LYS A 99 11.63 7.41 -18.06
N PHE A 100 10.91 7.82 -17.03
CA PHE A 100 10.38 9.18 -16.99
C PHE A 100 11.59 10.13 -17.07
N LYS A 101 11.70 10.93 -18.14
CA LYS A 101 12.74 11.95 -18.28
C LYS A 101 12.49 13.02 -17.21
N ARG A 102 13.12 12.90 -16.05
CA ARG A 102 13.11 13.91 -14.98
C ARG A 102 14.06 15.05 -15.35
N ASN A 103 13.53 16.25 -15.55
CA ASN A 103 14.32 17.47 -15.48
C ASN A 103 14.80 17.67 -14.05
N HIS A 104 16.12 17.68 -13.87
CA HIS A 104 16.78 17.93 -12.60
C HIS A 104 16.70 19.42 -12.27
N ARG A 105 15.69 19.84 -11.49
CA ARG A 105 15.73 20.98 -10.54
C ARG A 105 14.36 21.17 -9.89
N HIS A 106 14.40 21.41 -8.57
CA HIS A 106 13.32 21.76 -7.63
C HIS A 106 12.67 20.62 -6.81
N ASN A 107 12.93 20.65 -5.49
CA ASN A 107 12.15 20.02 -4.42
C ASN A 107 10.80 20.74 -4.24
N GLY A 108 10.02 20.81 -5.32
CA GLY A 108 8.66 21.31 -5.34
C GLY A 108 7.92 20.56 -6.43
N LEU A 109 6.86 19.85 -6.06
CA LEU A 109 5.91 19.28 -7.01
C LEU A 109 5.32 20.43 -7.82
N VAL A 110 5.59 20.45 -9.13
CA VAL A 110 5.01 21.37 -10.10
C VAL A 110 4.45 20.54 -11.25
N ALA A 111 3.25 20.98 -11.65
CA ALA A 111 2.31 20.46 -12.62
C ALA A 111 2.90 19.95 -13.94
N SER A 112 2.15 19.04 -14.56
CA SER A 112 2.02 19.02 -16.02
C SER A 112 0.54 19.00 -16.35
N GLY A 113 0.11 20.03 -17.08
CA GLY A 113 -1.27 20.30 -17.39
C GLY A 113 -1.90 19.43 -18.47
N ASP A 114 -3.21 19.64 -18.51
CA ASP A 114 -4.16 19.59 -19.62
C ASP A 114 -4.88 18.28 -19.96
N HIS A 115 -6.21 18.44 -19.93
CA HIS A 115 -7.33 17.63 -20.44
C HIS A 115 -7.92 16.49 -19.59
N GLU A 116 -8.93 16.91 -18.81
CA GLU A 116 -10.33 16.44 -18.87
C GLU A 116 -10.66 14.97 -18.54
N VAL A 117 -11.16 14.71 -17.32
CA VAL A 117 -12.59 14.57 -16.97
C VAL A 117 -12.73 13.81 -15.63
N SER A 118 -13.33 14.50 -14.67
CA SER A 118 -14.15 14.06 -13.53
C SER A 118 -13.90 12.70 -12.85
N ALA A 119 -13.41 12.76 -11.61
CA ALA A 119 -14.14 12.21 -10.45
C ALA A 119 -13.75 12.96 -9.17
N ASP A 120 -14.80 13.30 -8.42
CA ASP A 120 -14.89 14.06 -7.18
C ASP A 120 -13.92 13.59 -6.07
N GLY A 121 -13.23 14.51 -5.39
CA GLY A 121 -12.69 14.25 -4.04
C GLY A 121 -11.17 14.41 -3.78
N GLY A 122 -10.58 15.57 -4.11
CA GLY A 122 -9.41 16.11 -3.40
C GLY A 122 -8.07 15.98 -4.12
N ASP A 123 -7.64 17.04 -4.80
CA ASP A 123 -6.40 17.00 -5.60
C ASP A 123 -5.13 16.99 -4.73
N TYR A 124 -4.52 15.81 -4.64
CA TYR A 124 -3.10 15.59 -4.40
C TYR A 124 -2.64 14.62 -5.49
N GLU A 125 -1.62 14.99 -6.27
CA GLU A 125 -1.09 14.09 -7.30
C GLU A 125 -0.36 12.93 -6.62
N LEU A 126 -0.94 11.74 -6.71
CA LEU A 126 -0.28 10.50 -6.37
C LEU A 126 0.76 10.23 -7.45
N ASP A 127 2.04 10.36 -7.12
CA ASP A 127 3.07 9.73 -7.95
C ASP A 127 2.99 8.19 -7.81
N ASP A 128 3.67 7.46 -8.68
CA ASP A 128 3.62 5.99 -8.72
C ASP A 128 4.05 5.30 -7.39
N ASN A 129 4.59 6.07 -6.44
CA ASN A 129 5.02 5.57 -5.13
C ASN A 129 4.16 6.08 -3.97
N THR A 130 3.06 6.77 -4.27
CA THR A 130 2.12 7.28 -3.27
C THR A 130 0.80 6.51 -3.32
N PHE A 131 0.33 6.05 -2.17
CA PHE A 131 -0.86 5.23 -2.03
C PHE A 131 -1.80 5.82 -0.98
N ASP A 132 -3.02 6.15 -1.39
CA ASP A 132 -4.03 6.72 -0.48
C ASP A 132 -4.60 5.68 0.51
N LEU A 133 -4.65 6.06 1.79
CA LEU A 133 -5.27 5.30 2.87
C LEU A 133 -6.63 5.83 3.29
N THR A 134 -7.12 6.95 2.74
CA THR A 134 -8.29 7.77 3.11
C THR A 134 -8.00 8.94 4.07
N ASN A 135 -8.83 9.98 4.00
CA ASN A 135 -8.77 11.19 4.83
C ASN A 135 -7.41 11.88 4.82
N LEU A 136 -6.83 12.03 3.63
CA LEU A 136 -5.51 12.65 3.42
C LEU A 136 -4.37 11.93 4.18
N ILE A 137 -4.54 10.65 4.51
CA ILE A 137 -3.43 9.82 4.99
C ILE A 137 -2.92 8.99 3.82
N CYS A 138 -1.62 9.07 3.55
CA CYS A 138 -0.99 8.35 2.44
C CYS A 138 0.21 7.52 2.91
N ILE A 139 0.47 6.43 2.20
CA ILE A 139 1.77 5.77 2.18
C ILE A 139 2.58 6.34 1.02
N HIS A 140 3.83 6.74 1.25
CA HIS A 140 4.75 7.19 0.21
C HIS A 140 6.07 6.44 0.33
N VAL A 141 6.52 5.81 -0.75
CA VAL A 141 7.82 5.10 -0.80
C VAL A 141 8.84 5.97 -1.50
N PHE A 142 9.96 6.22 -0.83
CA PHE A 142 11.00 7.09 -1.38
C PHE A 142 12.39 6.61 -1.00
N ARG A 143 13.37 7.00 -1.83
CA ARG A 143 14.79 6.83 -1.54
C ARG A 143 15.33 8.12 -0.93
N HIS A 144 16.12 7.99 0.13
CA HIS A 144 16.92 9.07 0.67
C HIS A 144 18.32 8.55 0.94
N ASN A 145 19.32 9.15 0.30
CA ASN A 145 20.68 8.59 0.20
C ASN A 145 20.65 7.17 -0.40
N LEU A 146 21.24 6.19 0.30
CA LEU A 146 21.29 4.79 -0.11
C LEU A 146 20.12 3.96 0.44
N ASP A 147 19.26 4.56 1.27
CA ASP A 147 18.21 3.86 1.98
C ASP A 147 16.84 4.11 1.36
N VAL A 148 15.99 3.07 1.41
CA VAL A 148 14.59 3.13 1.01
C VAL A 148 13.70 3.18 2.23
N TYR A 149 12.73 4.07 2.18
CA TYR A 149 11.79 4.33 3.24
C TYR A 149 10.34 4.22 2.77
N VAL A 150 9.50 3.78 3.70
CA VAL A 150 8.04 3.79 3.59
C VAL A 150 7.51 4.79 4.61
N SER A 151 7.04 5.94 4.14
CA SER A 151 6.40 6.96 4.98
C SER A 151 4.90 6.74 5.01
N ILE A 152 4.30 6.71 6.20
CA ILE A 152 2.84 6.77 6.39
C ILE A 152 2.55 8.11 7.05
N ARG A 153 1.82 9.00 6.39
CA ARG A 153 1.74 10.42 6.78
C ARG A 153 0.37 11.02 6.51
N GLU A 154 -0.06 11.89 7.43
CA GLU A 154 -1.22 12.74 7.25
C GLU A 154 -0.86 14.00 6.46
N TYR A 155 -1.74 14.40 5.56
CA TYR A 155 -1.67 15.59 4.74
C TYR A 155 -2.87 16.49 5.07
N PHE A 156 -2.72 17.78 4.76
CA PHE A 156 -3.81 18.75 4.87
C PHE A 156 -3.82 19.62 3.63
N LYS A 157 -5.00 20.08 3.21
CA LYS A 157 -5.15 21.03 2.10
C LYS A 157 -5.36 22.43 2.68
N PRO A 158 -4.36 23.33 2.61
CA PRO A 158 -4.57 24.72 3.01
C PRO A 158 -5.71 25.36 2.21
N SER A 159 -6.44 26.29 2.82
CA SER A 159 -7.51 27.01 2.13
C SER A 159 -6.98 27.71 0.88
N GLY A 160 -7.64 27.51 -0.25
CA GLY A 160 -7.23 28.06 -1.55
C GLY A 160 -5.98 27.41 -2.17
N ALA A 161 -5.38 26.40 -1.54
CA ALA A 161 -4.25 25.68 -2.15
C ALA A 161 -4.75 24.60 -3.10
N ALA A 162 -4.11 24.50 -4.28
CA ALA A 162 -4.37 23.44 -5.24
C ALA A 162 -3.90 22.06 -4.72
N VAL A 163 -2.81 22.03 -3.95
CA VAL A 163 -2.11 20.79 -3.54
C VAL A 163 -2.08 20.63 -2.03
N ALA A 164 -2.31 19.41 -1.54
CA ALA A 164 -2.16 19.05 -0.13
C ALA A 164 -0.69 19.05 0.33
N LYS A 165 -0.46 19.43 1.58
CA LYS A 165 0.87 19.46 2.20
C LYS A 165 0.97 18.41 3.31
N ALA A 166 2.13 17.79 3.41
CA ALA A 166 2.46 16.87 4.49
C ALA A 166 2.41 17.57 5.86
N THR A 167 1.78 16.94 6.84
CA THR A 167 1.84 17.37 8.25
C THR A 167 3.08 16.78 8.94
N LYS A 168 3.31 17.17 10.20
CA LYS A 168 4.29 16.52 11.08
C LYS A 168 3.82 15.14 11.56
N VAL A 169 2.52 14.84 11.49
CA VAL A 169 1.92 13.57 11.92
C VAL A 169 2.21 12.51 10.88
N GLY A 170 2.90 11.45 11.29
CA GLY A 170 3.37 10.41 10.39
C GLY A 170 4.61 9.71 10.91
N ILE A 171 4.92 8.58 10.30
CA ILE A 171 6.10 7.80 10.58
C ILE A 171 6.80 7.39 9.28
N CYS A 172 8.13 7.34 9.32
CA CYS A 172 8.95 6.96 8.19
C CYS A 172 9.74 5.70 8.57
N LEU A 173 9.40 4.57 7.96
CA LEU A 173 9.94 3.25 8.26
C LEU A 173 11.03 2.87 7.24
N THR A 174 12.11 2.23 7.69
CA THR A 174 13.05 1.59 6.75
C THR A 174 12.38 0.39 6.07
N ALA A 175 12.89 -0.07 4.93
CA ALA A 175 12.43 -1.31 4.29
C ALA A 175 12.39 -2.51 5.26
N LYS A 176 13.39 -2.64 6.14
CA LYS A 176 13.43 -3.69 7.19
C LYS A 176 12.28 -3.55 8.19
N GLN A 177 11.95 -2.34 8.60
CA GLN A 177 10.85 -2.09 9.54
C GLN A 177 9.49 -2.28 8.87
N TRP A 178 9.32 -1.83 7.63
CA TRP A 178 8.12 -2.10 6.83
C TRP A 178 7.85 -3.61 6.67
N ASN A 179 8.89 -4.39 6.40
CA ASN A 179 8.77 -5.85 6.32
C ASN A 179 8.26 -6.45 7.66
N LYS A 180 8.71 -5.93 8.80
CA LYS A 180 8.19 -6.35 10.11
C LYS A 180 6.71 -6.00 10.29
N VAL A 181 6.25 -4.84 9.80
CA VAL A 181 4.80 -4.52 9.75
C VAL A 181 4.06 -5.60 8.96
N CYS A 182 4.54 -5.92 7.75
CA CYS A 182 3.93 -6.91 6.88
C CYS A 182 3.87 -8.31 7.52
N ARG A 183 4.95 -8.76 8.16
CA ARG A 183 5.01 -10.07 8.85
C ARG A 183 4.07 -10.15 10.05
N LYS A 184 3.82 -9.03 10.73
CA LYS A 184 2.99 -8.97 11.93
C LYS A 184 1.50 -8.73 11.63
N ARG A 185 1.12 -8.55 10.36
CA ARG A 185 -0.25 -8.16 9.97
C ARG A 185 -1.36 -9.03 10.57
N PHE A 186 -1.17 -10.35 10.61
CA PHE A 186 -2.16 -11.27 11.17
C PHE A 186 -2.28 -11.17 12.70
N GLY A 187 -1.16 -10.91 13.38
CA GLY A 187 -1.16 -10.64 14.83
C GLY A 187 -1.87 -9.33 15.16
N ILE A 188 -1.64 -8.29 14.34
CA ILE A 188 -2.31 -7.00 14.47
C ILE A 188 -3.83 -7.15 14.25
N ASP A 189 -4.24 -7.91 13.22
CA ASP A 189 -5.66 -8.20 12.95
C ASP A 189 -6.34 -8.94 14.10
N SER A 190 -5.63 -9.94 14.66
CA SER A 190 -6.12 -10.70 15.82
C SER A 190 -6.30 -9.80 17.03
N ALA A 191 -5.33 -8.92 17.30
CA ALA A 191 -5.40 -7.95 18.39
C ALA A 191 -6.52 -6.92 18.19
N LEU A 192 -6.68 -6.39 16.98
CA LEU A 192 -7.77 -5.44 16.64
C LEU A 192 -9.14 -6.06 16.89
N LYS A 193 -9.33 -7.34 16.52
CA LYS A 193 -10.56 -8.06 16.79
C LYS A 193 -10.78 -8.24 18.29
N ALA A 194 -9.78 -8.77 19.00
CA ALA A 194 -9.86 -9.02 20.44
C ALA A 194 -10.15 -7.76 21.27
N ILE A 195 -9.61 -6.60 20.88
CA ILE A 195 -9.85 -5.32 21.55
C ILE A 195 -11.20 -4.70 21.10
N GLY A 196 -11.59 -4.90 19.84
CA GLY A 196 -12.88 -4.45 19.30
C GLY A 196 -14.09 -5.12 19.94
N ASP A 197 -13.98 -6.40 20.28
CA ASP A 197 -15.09 -7.20 20.84
C ASP A 197 -15.29 -6.98 22.36
N LYS A 198 -14.35 -6.32 23.05
CA LYS A 198 -14.49 -6.01 24.48
C LYS A 198 -15.57 -4.94 24.72
N PRO A 199 -16.54 -5.16 25.62
CA PRO A 199 -17.55 -4.17 25.97
C PRO A 199 -16.90 -2.94 26.62
N THR A 200 -17.32 -1.74 26.22
CA THR A 200 -16.84 -0.48 26.80
C THR A 200 -17.24 -0.40 28.27
N LYS A 201 -16.30 -0.66 29.19
CA LYS A 201 -16.50 -0.34 30.62
C LYS A 201 -16.64 1.18 30.74
N LYS A 202 -17.87 1.67 30.93
CA LYS A 202 -18.11 3.05 31.38
C LYS A 202 -17.41 3.20 32.73
N LYS A 203 -16.29 3.93 32.79
CA LYS A 203 -15.68 4.31 34.07
C LYS A 203 -16.68 5.21 34.81
N ALA A 204 -17.29 4.68 35.86
CA ALA A 204 -17.99 5.48 36.86
C ALA A 204 -16.97 6.39 37.55
N LYS A 205 -17.35 7.66 37.74
CA LYS A 205 -16.56 8.71 38.38
C LYS A 205 -16.29 8.30 39.85
N GLY A 206 -15.04 7.97 40.17
CA GLY A 206 -14.59 7.62 41.51
C GLY A 206 -13.23 8.25 41.78
N ASN A 207 -13.22 9.19 42.73
CA ASN A 207 -12.06 9.93 43.23
C ASN A 207 -11.20 8.98 44.10
N THR A 208 -9.92 8.78 43.81
CA THR A 208 -8.88 8.61 44.86
C THR A 208 -7.47 8.70 44.28
N ASP A 209 -6.63 9.39 45.05
CA ASP A 209 -5.22 9.68 44.85
C ASP A 209 -4.29 8.46 44.91
N GLU A 210 -3.15 8.63 44.23
CA GLU A 210 -1.82 8.03 44.42
C GLU A 210 -1.65 6.50 44.49
N LYS A 211 -1.00 5.95 43.44
CA LYS A 211 0.27 5.21 43.62
C LYS A 211 1.02 5.00 42.30
N ASP A 212 2.30 5.34 42.33
CA ASP A 212 3.35 4.90 41.43
C ASP A 212 3.34 3.38 41.24
N SER A 213 3.28 2.94 39.99
CA SER A 213 3.80 1.65 39.55
C SER A 213 4.26 1.75 38.10
N ASP A 214 5.59 1.72 37.93
CA ASP A 214 6.36 1.69 36.69
C ASP A 214 6.19 0.36 35.91
N ASP A 215 4.99 0.09 35.42
CA ASP A 215 4.72 -0.95 34.41
C ASP A 215 3.50 -0.52 33.54
N ASP A 216 3.68 0.54 32.75
CA ASP A 216 2.66 1.01 31.81
C ASP A 216 2.61 0.16 30.52
N ASP A 217 2.34 -1.14 30.67
CA ASP A 217 1.50 -1.84 29.70
C ASP A 217 0.05 -1.45 30.04
N GLU A 218 -0.40 -0.29 29.54
CA GLU A 218 -1.76 0.22 29.73
C GLU A 218 -2.78 -0.93 29.58
N GLU A 219 -3.50 -1.22 30.66
CA GLU A 219 -4.40 -2.36 30.80
C GLU A 219 -5.37 -2.43 29.59
N GLY A 220 -5.07 -3.32 28.62
CA GLY A 220 -5.86 -3.50 27.40
C GLY A 220 -5.21 -3.10 26.08
N GLN A 221 -3.92 -2.75 26.06
CA GLN A 221 -3.13 -2.58 24.83
C GLN A 221 -2.37 -3.88 24.45
N VAL A 222 -2.19 -4.11 23.14
CA VAL A 222 -1.30 -5.15 22.60
C VAL A 222 -0.17 -4.49 21.82
N VAL A 223 1.08 -4.86 22.10
CA VAL A 223 2.26 -4.19 21.55
C VAL A 223 3.12 -5.14 20.71
N PHE A 224 3.62 -4.63 19.59
CA PHE A 224 4.56 -5.31 18.72
C PHE A 224 5.80 -4.44 18.45
N SER A 225 7.01 -4.95 18.72
CA SER A 225 8.24 -4.22 18.40
C SER A 225 8.60 -4.26 16.90
N LEU A 226 8.96 -3.09 16.34
CA LEU A 226 9.60 -2.92 15.02
C LEU A 226 11.10 -2.67 15.16
N SER A 227 11.50 -1.92 16.17
CA SER A 227 12.88 -1.78 16.64
C SER A 227 12.85 -1.43 18.13
N TRP A 228 14.03 -1.22 18.73
CA TRP A 228 14.11 -0.75 20.12
C TRP A 228 13.41 0.60 20.35
N LYS A 229 13.33 1.44 19.31
CA LYS A 229 12.67 2.77 19.32
C LYS A 229 11.31 2.80 18.65
N ARG A 230 10.82 1.71 18.06
CA ARG A 230 9.59 1.74 17.25
C ARG A 230 8.69 0.59 17.58
N ARG A 231 7.43 0.89 17.83
CA ARG A 231 6.42 -0.10 18.20
C ARG A 231 5.15 0.11 17.37
N ILE A 232 4.40 -0.97 17.22
CA ILE A 232 3.00 -0.95 16.83
C ILE A 232 2.19 -1.25 18.08
N SER A 233 1.26 -0.39 18.44
CA SER A 233 0.34 -0.58 19.56
C SER A 233 -1.08 -0.69 19.04
N ILE A 234 -1.83 -1.67 19.54
CA ILE A 234 -3.25 -1.83 19.28
C ILE A 234 -3.95 -1.54 20.58
N PHE A 235 -4.79 -0.52 20.59
CA PHE A 235 -5.55 -0.12 21.76
C PHE A 235 -6.91 0.43 21.34
N ARG A 236 -7.77 0.67 22.33
CA ARG A 236 -9.10 1.23 22.12
C ARG A 236 -9.09 2.72 22.42
N THR A 237 -9.50 3.53 21.44
CA THR A 237 -9.90 4.92 21.68
C THR A 237 -11.33 4.98 22.19
N ASN A 238 -11.83 6.16 22.56
CA ASN A 238 -13.24 6.35 22.93
C ASN A 238 -14.23 5.91 21.84
N LYS A 239 -13.79 5.79 20.58
CA LYS A 239 -14.62 5.47 19.42
C LYS A 239 -14.44 4.02 18.96
N GLU A 240 -13.19 3.61 18.75
CA GLU A 240 -12.88 2.32 18.11
C GLU A 240 -11.51 1.77 18.52
N ALA A 241 -11.26 0.49 18.18
CA ALA A 241 -9.92 -0.09 18.23
C ALA A 241 -9.08 0.40 17.04
N VAL A 242 -7.86 0.85 17.32
CA VAL A 242 -6.95 1.49 16.35
C VAL A 242 -5.57 0.82 16.33
N VAL A 243 -4.81 1.05 15.26
CA VAL A 243 -3.42 0.64 15.12
C VAL A 243 -2.53 1.88 15.16
N ASP A 244 -1.70 2.03 16.18
CA ASP A 244 -0.73 3.12 16.29
C ASP A 244 0.67 2.63 15.95
N ILE A 245 1.38 3.36 15.09
CA ILE A 245 2.76 3.05 14.68
C ILE A 245 3.61 4.27 15.05
N ARG A 246 4.53 4.12 16.00
CA ARG A 246 5.14 5.27 16.67
C ARG A 246 6.60 5.07 17.08
N ASP A 247 7.35 6.17 17.06
CA ASP A 247 8.68 6.28 17.68
C ASP A 247 8.57 6.51 19.18
N PHE A 248 9.45 5.91 19.97
CA PHE A 248 9.58 6.11 21.40
C PHE A 248 10.82 6.95 21.69
N SER A 249 10.76 7.75 22.76
CA SER A 249 11.86 8.62 23.17
C SER A 249 13.10 7.81 23.55
N GLU A 250 14.29 8.34 23.24
CA GLU A 250 15.56 7.73 23.66
C GLU A 250 15.85 8.00 25.13
N GLU A 251 15.43 9.17 25.63
CA GLU A 251 15.64 9.61 27.01
C GLU A 251 14.64 8.94 27.97
N LYS A 252 13.46 8.57 27.46
CA LYS A 252 12.37 7.96 28.22
C LYS A 252 11.76 6.82 27.39
N PRO A 253 12.34 5.61 27.40
CA PRO A 253 12.00 4.51 26.47
C PRO A 253 10.55 4.01 26.57
N PHE A 254 9.82 4.40 27.62
CA PHE A 254 8.40 4.10 27.82
C PHE A 254 7.47 5.23 27.37
N LYS A 255 7.99 6.42 27.01
CA LYS A 255 7.15 7.53 26.55
C LYS A 255 7.01 7.55 25.03
N PRO A 256 5.76 7.56 24.51
CA PRO A 256 5.54 7.71 23.08
C PRO A 256 6.07 9.07 22.61
N GLY A 257 6.80 9.06 21.51
CA GLY A 257 7.31 10.27 20.87
C GLY A 257 6.27 10.94 19.95
N ASN A 258 6.63 12.13 19.47
CA ASN A 258 5.76 12.95 18.60
C ASN A 258 5.69 12.41 17.16
N ARG A 259 6.59 11.51 16.76
CA ARG A 259 6.60 10.90 15.43
C ARG A 259 5.84 9.59 15.46
N GLY A 260 4.67 9.57 14.87
CA GLY A 260 3.83 8.39 14.78
C GLY A 260 2.56 8.67 14.00
N ILE A 261 1.80 7.61 13.74
CA ILE A 261 0.50 7.71 13.13
C ILE A 261 -0.44 6.66 13.71
N THR A 262 -1.68 7.08 13.97
CA THR A 262 -2.75 6.21 14.43
C THR A 262 -3.70 5.97 13.27
N LEU A 263 -3.93 4.70 12.94
CA LEU A 263 -4.76 4.26 11.84
C LEU A 263 -6.04 3.63 12.38
N SER A 264 -7.19 4.03 11.84
CA SER A 264 -8.46 3.34 12.07
C SER A 264 -8.42 1.92 11.50
N LYS A 265 -9.39 1.09 11.87
CA LYS A 265 -9.51 -0.26 11.29
C LYS A 265 -9.65 -0.22 9.76
N ILE A 266 -10.35 0.78 9.23
CA ILE A 266 -10.53 0.99 7.79
C ILE A 266 -9.20 1.32 7.12
N GLN A 267 -8.46 2.28 7.68
CA GLN A 267 -7.14 2.67 7.16
C GLN A 267 -6.15 1.50 7.24
N TRP A 268 -6.14 0.74 8.34
CA TRP A 268 -5.32 -0.46 8.46
C TRP A 268 -5.66 -1.55 7.42
N ASN A 269 -6.96 -1.78 7.16
CA ASN A 269 -7.36 -2.70 6.09
C ASN A 269 -6.88 -2.21 4.72
N LYS A 270 -6.90 -0.90 4.48
CA LYS A 270 -6.36 -0.30 3.26
C LYS A 270 -4.85 -0.51 3.15
N VAL A 271 -4.08 -0.30 4.23
CA VAL A 271 -2.65 -0.64 4.29
C VAL A 271 -2.42 -2.08 3.84
N LYS A 272 -3.15 -3.05 4.41
CA LYS A 272 -3.02 -4.47 4.04
C LYS A 272 -3.27 -4.73 2.57
N SER A 273 -4.32 -4.11 1.99
CA SER A 273 -4.64 -4.25 0.56
C SER A 273 -3.57 -3.66 -0.38
N LEU A 274 -2.68 -2.81 0.16
CA LEU A 274 -1.63 -2.13 -0.58
C LEU A 274 -0.24 -2.73 -0.32
N ILE A 275 -0.11 -3.73 0.56
CA ILE A 275 1.20 -4.28 0.96
C ILE A 275 2.02 -4.69 -0.26
N ASP A 276 1.43 -5.39 -1.22
CA ASP A 276 2.16 -5.89 -2.39
C ASP A 276 2.62 -4.73 -3.29
N CYS A 277 1.76 -3.72 -3.50
CA CYS A 277 2.12 -2.51 -4.24
C CYS A 277 3.27 -1.74 -3.56
N VAL A 278 3.19 -1.54 -2.25
CA VAL A 278 4.23 -0.87 -1.47
C VAL A 278 5.54 -1.67 -1.51
N ASN A 279 5.48 -3.01 -1.40
CA ASN A 279 6.64 -3.87 -1.50
C ASN A 279 7.30 -3.79 -2.87
N CYS A 280 6.51 -3.76 -3.95
CA CYS A 280 7.02 -3.54 -5.30
C CYS A 280 7.79 -2.21 -5.38
N SER A 281 7.21 -1.10 -4.90
CA SER A 281 7.90 0.20 -4.87
C SER A 281 9.19 0.17 -4.04
N VAL A 282 9.20 -0.51 -2.89
CA VAL A 282 10.40 -0.66 -2.05
C VAL A 282 11.51 -1.40 -2.80
N LEU A 283 11.18 -2.49 -3.50
CA LEU A 283 12.14 -3.27 -4.29
C LEU A 283 12.67 -2.47 -5.49
N LEU A 284 11.80 -1.75 -6.19
CA LEU A 284 12.19 -0.90 -7.32
C LEU A 284 13.16 0.19 -6.88
N LEU A 285 12.90 0.82 -5.73
CA LEU A 285 13.73 1.89 -5.18
C LEU A 285 14.97 1.39 -4.43
N SER A 286 15.17 0.08 -4.28
CA SER A 286 16.35 -0.50 -3.62
C SER A 286 17.50 -0.81 -4.60
N LYS A 287 17.30 -0.58 -5.90
CA LYS A 287 18.28 -0.77 -6.99
C LYS A 287 19.07 0.49 -7.31
#